data_AF-A0A2G2MTU6-F1
#
_entry.id   AF-A0A2G2MTU6-F1
#
_cell.length_a   1.000
_cell.length_b   1.000
_cell.length_c   1.000
_cell.angle_alpha   90.00
_cell.angle_beta   90.00
_cell.angle_gamma   90.00
#
_symmetry.space_group_name_H-M   'P 1'
#
loop_
_entity.id
_entity.type
_entity.pdbx_description
1 polymer ?
#
loop_
_entity_poly.entity_id
_entity_poly.type
_entity_poly.pdbx_seq_one_letter_code
_entity_poly.pdbx_strand_id
1 'polypeptide(L)'
;MQGVMTGISVFNKLWDLFDRISKGNILHDKQVDLALKETHVALVATQAYLRRNSDSSRDPEKESELSGLWYSASIPMRHVNVELADILNVKGGYWSNPDVWNELASENIDITIENVTKLTSKLLHK
;
A
#
# COMPACT_ATOMS: atom_id res chain seq x y z
N MET A 1 6.94 -24.87 -27.57
CA MET A 1 5.97 -23.77 -27.46
C MET A 1 5.96 -23.29 -26.02
N GLN A 2 6.14 -21.98 -25.86
CA GLN A 2 5.87 -21.10 -24.70
C GLN A 2 6.56 -21.43 -23.36
N GLY A 3 7.56 -20.59 -23.03
CA GLY A 3 8.22 -20.51 -21.73
C GLY A 3 7.45 -19.61 -20.76
N VAL A 4 7.41 -20.02 -19.50
CA VAL A 4 6.88 -19.24 -18.39
C VAL A 4 8.01 -18.35 -17.87
N MET A 5 8.02 -17.07 -18.24
CA MET A 5 8.98 -16.09 -17.71
C MET A 5 8.64 -15.73 -16.26
N THR A 6 9.50 -16.19 -15.35
CA THR A 6 10.08 -15.43 -14.23
C THR A 6 9.33 -14.18 -13.75
N GLY A 7 8.28 -14.34 -12.94
CA GLY A 7 7.57 -13.21 -12.30
C GLY A 7 8.01 -12.87 -10.86
N ILE A 8 8.71 -13.76 -10.14
CA ILE A 8 8.76 -13.69 -8.66
C ILE A 8 10.19 -13.52 -8.08
N SER A 9 11.25 -13.52 -8.89
CA SER A 9 12.62 -13.59 -8.35
C SER A 9 13.20 -12.27 -7.80
N VAL A 10 12.62 -11.10 -8.09
CA VAL A 10 13.17 -9.80 -7.63
C VAL A 10 12.84 -9.57 -6.15
N PHE A 11 11.64 -9.97 -5.72
CA PHE A 11 11.14 -9.74 -4.35
C PHE A 11 11.93 -10.48 -3.28
N ASN A 12 12.38 -11.72 -3.55
CA ASN A 12 13.18 -12.48 -2.58
C ASN A 12 14.61 -11.93 -2.41
N LYS A 13 15.14 -11.17 -3.38
CA LYS A 13 16.48 -10.55 -3.30
C LYS A 13 16.49 -9.22 -2.55
N LEU A 14 15.33 -8.58 -2.40
CA LEU A 14 15.19 -7.29 -1.74
C LEU A 14 15.27 -7.44 -0.21
N TRP A 15 14.79 -8.55 0.36
CA TRP A 15 14.85 -8.84 1.80
C TRP A 15 16.26 -8.82 2.40
N ASP A 16 17.28 -9.27 1.65
CA ASP A 16 18.66 -9.37 2.14
C ASP A 16 19.38 -8.01 2.26
N LEU A 17 18.80 -6.93 1.73
CA LEU A 17 19.42 -5.60 1.68
C LEU A 17 18.92 -4.63 2.78
N PHE A 18 17.94 -5.03 3.59
CA PHE A 18 17.21 -4.12 4.49
C PHE A 18 17.89 -3.81 5.85
N ASP A 19 18.99 -4.47 6.21
CA ASP A 19 19.58 -4.28 7.55
C ASP A 19 20.41 -2.99 7.71
N ARG A 20 20.40 -2.11 6.70
CA ARG A 20 21.18 -0.88 6.70
C ARG A 20 20.41 0.25 6.02
N ILE A 21 19.89 1.19 6.81
CA ILE A 21 20.28 2.62 6.75
C ILE A 21 19.42 3.47 7.70
N SER A 22 20.11 4.39 8.39
CA SER A 22 19.60 5.34 9.38
C SER A 22 19.88 6.80 8.99
N LYS A 23 19.06 7.71 9.52
CA LYS A 23 19.29 9.11 9.97
C LYS A 23 19.66 10.22 8.97
N GLY A 24 18.71 11.15 8.81
CA GLY A 24 18.87 12.52 8.27
C GLY A 24 17.72 13.45 8.71
N ASN A 25 17.80 14.03 9.91
CA ASN A 25 16.68 14.49 10.77
C ASN A 25 15.79 15.69 10.34
N ILE A 26 15.75 16.18 9.09
CA ILE A 26 14.78 17.25 8.70
C ILE A 26 14.11 16.93 7.38
N LEU A 27 14.90 16.56 6.36
CA LEU A 27 14.36 16.06 5.10
C LEU A 27 13.60 14.76 5.32
N HIS A 28 14.12 13.90 6.19
CA HIS A 28 13.46 12.67 6.61
C HIS A 28 12.13 12.97 7.30
N ASP A 29 12.07 13.91 8.25
CA ASP A 29 10.83 14.23 8.98
C ASP A 29 9.75 14.75 8.03
N LYS A 30 10.10 15.62 7.07
CA LYS A 30 9.17 16.07 6.03
C LYS A 30 8.68 14.93 5.13
N GLN A 31 9.54 13.97 4.80
CA GLN A 31 9.17 12.79 4.00
C GLN A 31 8.27 11.84 4.80
N VAL A 32 8.54 11.66 6.09
CA VAL A 32 7.71 10.89 7.03
C VAL A 32 6.33 11.52 7.13
N ASP A 33 6.24 12.81 7.42
CA ASP A 33 4.97 13.52 7.55
C ASP A 33 4.14 13.45 6.27
N LEU A 34 4.78 13.62 5.10
CA LEU A 34 4.10 13.50 3.81
C LEU A 34 3.57 12.08 3.59
N ALA A 35 4.40 11.07 3.82
CA ALA A 35 4.01 9.67 3.64
C ALA A 35 2.85 9.28 4.57
N LEU A 36 2.91 9.69 5.84
CA LEU A 36 1.88 9.42 6.83
C LEU A 36 0.58 10.14 6.49
N LYS A 37 0.66 11.41 6.05
CA LYS A 37 -0.50 12.18 5.61
C LYS A 37 -1.22 11.49 4.46
N GLU A 38 -0.51 11.12 3.39
CA GLU A 38 -1.13 10.50 2.22
C GLU A 38 -1.72 9.12 2.56
N THR A 39 -1.00 8.32 3.36
CA THR A 39 -1.49 7.02 3.83
C THR A 39 -2.77 7.18 4.67
N HIS A 40 -2.82 8.20 5.53
CA HIS A 40 -4.01 8.49 6.35
C HIS A 40 -5.21 8.89 5.48
N VAL A 41 -5.00 9.72 4.45
CA VAL A 41 -6.06 10.11 3.51
C VAL A 41 -6.64 8.88 2.81
N ALA A 42 -5.79 7.97 2.31
CA ALA A 42 -6.22 6.73 1.67
C ALA A 42 -6.98 5.81 2.63
N LEU A 43 -6.52 5.68 3.87
CA LEU A 43 -7.19 4.90 4.92
C LEU A 43 -8.59 5.42 5.24
N VAL A 44 -8.72 6.72 5.51
CA VAL A 44 -10.01 7.33 5.87
C VAL A 44 -11.00 7.23 4.72
N ALA A 45 -10.55 7.50 3.48
CA ALA A 45 -11.38 7.36 2.29
C ALA A 45 -11.87 5.92 2.11
N THR A 46 -10.98 4.93 2.29
CA THR A 46 -11.34 3.51 2.17
C THR A 46 -12.33 3.09 3.26
N GLN A 47 -12.11 3.49 4.51
CA GLN A 47 -13.04 3.19 5.60
C GLN A 47 -14.41 3.82 5.37
N ALA A 48 -14.45 5.06 4.86
CA ALA A 48 -15.70 5.74 4.51
C ALA A 48 -16.44 5.04 3.36
N TYR A 49 -15.69 4.57 2.35
CA TYR A 49 -16.23 3.76 1.25
C TYR A 49 -16.84 2.46 1.76
N LEU A 50 -16.08 1.69 2.55
CA LEU A 50 -16.53 0.40 3.09
C LEU A 50 -17.76 0.56 4.01
N ARG A 51 -17.81 1.60 4.83
CA ARG A 51 -18.98 1.89 5.69
C ARG A 51 -20.22 2.26 4.88
N ARG A 52 -20.06 2.94 3.73
CA ARG A 52 -21.19 3.36 2.89
C ARG A 52 -21.71 2.20 2.02
N ASN A 53 -20.79 1.37 1.54
CA ASN A 53 -21.08 0.27 0.62
C ASN A 53 -21.26 -1.08 1.30
N SER A 54 -21.47 -1.10 2.63
CA SER A 54 -21.85 -2.34 3.34
C SER A 54 -23.21 -2.88 2.87
N ASP A 55 -24.09 -1.99 2.40
CA ASP A 55 -25.49 -2.29 2.06
C ASP A 55 -25.86 -1.93 0.60
N SER A 56 -24.92 -1.46 -0.22
CA SER A 56 -25.15 -1.02 -1.61
C SER A 56 -24.24 -1.73 -2.63
N SER A 57 -24.60 -1.63 -3.92
CA SER A 57 -23.72 -2.05 -5.01
C SER A 57 -22.45 -1.21 -5.03
N ARG A 58 -21.32 -1.84 -5.38
CA ARG A 58 -20.01 -1.20 -5.54
C ARG A 58 -20.08 0.01 -6.47
N ASP A 59 -19.22 0.99 -6.21
CA ASP A 59 -19.09 2.22 -6.98
C ASP A 59 -17.70 2.26 -7.64
N PRO A 60 -17.58 1.87 -8.92
CA PRO A 60 -16.30 1.79 -9.62
C PRO A 60 -15.56 3.12 -9.72
N GLU A 61 -16.27 4.25 -9.77
CA GLU A 61 -15.65 5.57 -9.82
C GLU A 61 -14.92 5.84 -8.49
N LYS A 62 -15.58 5.54 -7.37
CA LYS A 62 -14.96 5.65 -6.05
C LYS A 62 -13.80 4.67 -5.85
N GLU A 63 -13.90 3.46 -6.37
CA GLU A 63 -12.80 2.49 -6.31
C GLU A 63 -11.57 2.97 -7.10
N SER A 64 -11.78 3.57 -8.28
CA SER A 64 -10.70 4.20 -9.04
C SER A 64 -10.06 5.37 -8.28
N GLU A 65 -10.85 6.19 -7.56
CA GLU A 65 -10.31 7.24 -6.69
C GLU A 65 -9.45 6.64 -5.57
N LEU A 66 -9.93 5.59 -4.91
CA LEU A 66 -9.18 4.89 -3.86
C LEU A 66 -7.85 4.34 -4.40
N SER A 67 -7.86 3.72 -5.58
CA SER A 67 -6.66 3.25 -6.26
C SER A 67 -5.61 4.36 -6.39
N GLY A 68 -6.02 5.54 -6.88
CA GLY A 68 -5.16 6.70 -7.00
C GLY A 68 -4.58 7.17 -5.66
N LEU A 69 -5.38 7.18 -4.59
CA LEU A 69 -4.91 7.57 -3.25
C LEU A 69 -3.84 6.61 -2.71
N TRP A 70 -4.04 5.29 -2.87
CA TRP A 70 -3.09 4.29 -2.43
C TRP A 70 -1.78 4.33 -3.23
N TYR A 71 -1.86 4.53 -4.55
CA TYR A 71 -0.67 4.75 -5.38
C TYR A 71 0.06 6.05 -5.04
N SER A 72 -0.66 7.14 -4.75
CA SER A 72 -0.03 8.38 -4.31
C SER A 72 0.76 8.13 -3.04
N ALA A 73 0.14 7.49 -2.04
CA ALA A 73 0.75 7.24 -0.74
C ALA A 73 1.99 6.34 -0.80
N SER A 74 2.09 5.41 -1.76
CA SER A 74 3.27 4.55 -1.92
C SER A 74 4.53 5.34 -2.32
N ILE A 75 4.36 6.43 -3.09
CA ILE A 75 5.45 7.23 -3.64
C ILE A 75 6.32 7.85 -2.54
N PRO A 76 5.80 8.65 -1.58
CA PRO A 76 6.60 9.18 -0.49
C PRO A 76 6.99 8.09 0.52
N MET A 77 6.15 7.06 0.72
CA MET A 77 6.43 5.97 1.66
C MET A 77 7.72 5.21 1.32
N ARG A 78 8.12 5.12 0.04
CA ARG A 78 9.38 4.45 -0.36
C ARG A 78 10.64 5.04 0.31
N HIS A 79 10.59 6.31 0.71
CA HIS A 79 11.70 6.98 1.39
C HIS A 79 11.72 6.72 2.90
N VAL A 80 10.62 6.19 3.44
CA VAL A 80 10.39 5.96 4.87
C VAL A 80 10.46 4.47 5.20
N ASN A 81 9.68 3.67 4.48
CA ASN A 81 9.57 2.23 4.62
C ASN A 81 9.17 1.62 3.28
N VAL A 82 10.11 1.00 2.58
CA VAL A 82 9.88 0.37 1.26
C VAL A 82 8.88 -0.77 1.34
N GLU A 83 8.92 -1.60 2.38
CA GLU A 83 7.97 -2.71 2.55
C GLU A 83 6.53 -2.18 2.65
N LEU A 84 6.32 -1.13 3.46
CA LEU A 84 5.02 -0.49 3.54
C LEU A 84 4.65 0.16 2.20
N ALA A 85 5.59 0.79 1.50
CA ALA A 85 5.34 1.35 0.18
C ALA A 85 4.84 0.30 -0.83
N ASP A 86 5.43 -0.90 -0.82
CA ASP A 86 5.01 -2.00 -1.68
C ASP A 86 3.58 -2.46 -1.32
N ILE A 87 3.26 -2.58 -0.03
CA ILE A 87 1.89 -2.90 0.43
C ILE A 87 0.89 -1.84 -0.06
N LEU A 88 1.23 -0.55 0.07
CA LEU A 88 0.38 0.55 -0.42
C LEU A 88 0.19 0.48 -1.94
N ASN A 89 1.25 0.16 -2.68
CA ASN A 89 1.21 0.03 -4.13
C ASN A 89 0.33 -1.15 -4.59
N VAL A 90 0.47 -2.31 -3.95
CA VAL A 90 -0.38 -3.48 -4.21
C VAL A 90 -1.84 -3.15 -3.87
N LYS A 91 -2.09 -2.42 -2.78
CA LYS A 91 -3.43 -1.98 -2.41
C LYS A 91 -4.06 -1.01 -3.42
N GLY A 92 -3.25 -0.14 -4.03
CA GLY A 92 -3.67 0.66 -5.18
C GLY A 92 -4.09 -0.21 -6.37
N GLY A 93 -3.32 -1.27 -6.64
CA GLY A 93 -3.65 -2.28 -7.64
C GLY A 93 -4.97 -3.00 -7.35
N TYR A 94 -5.19 -3.40 -6.10
CA TYR A 94 -6.45 -4.01 -5.66
C TYR A 94 -7.65 -3.13 -6.02
N TRP A 95 -7.61 -1.84 -5.64
CA TRP A 95 -8.72 -0.92 -5.89
C TRP A 95 -8.91 -0.56 -7.37
N SER A 96 -7.91 -0.80 -8.24
CA SER A 96 -8.08 -0.62 -9.68
C SER A 96 -8.97 -1.67 -10.34
N ASN A 97 -9.03 -2.89 -9.76
CA ASN A 97 -9.91 -3.96 -10.21
C ASN A 97 -10.13 -5.03 -9.11
N PRO A 98 -10.99 -4.76 -8.12
CA PRO A 98 -11.17 -5.68 -6.99
C PRO A 98 -11.69 -7.07 -7.38
N ASP A 99 -12.46 -7.20 -8.46
CA ASP A 99 -13.01 -8.50 -8.92
C ASP A 99 -11.89 -9.45 -9.32
N VAL A 100 -10.95 -8.96 -10.14
CA VAL A 100 -9.78 -9.74 -10.57
C VAL A 100 -8.88 -10.06 -9.39
N TRP A 101 -8.73 -9.16 -8.42
CA TRP A 101 -7.89 -9.42 -7.24
C TRP A 101 -8.51 -10.40 -6.25
N ASN A 102 -9.84 -10.40 -6.08
CA ASN A 102 -10.53 -11.38 -5.24
C ASN A 102 -10.40 -12.81 -5.79
N GLU A 103 -10.32 -12.95 -7.12
CA GLU A 103 -10.05 -14.23 -7.79
C GLU A 103 -8.57 -14.63 -7.70
N LEU A 104 -7.65 -13.65 -7.66
CA LEU A 104 -6.21 -13.86 -7.60
C LEU A 104 -5.62 -13.93 -6.18
N ALA A 105 -6.45 -13.82 -5.12
CA ALA A 105 -6.09 -13.68 -3.69
C ALA A 105 -5.31 -14.89 -3.10
N SER A 106 -4.15 -15.18 -3.69
CA SER A 106 -3.28 -16.33 -3.46
C SER A 106 -1.82 -15.91 -3.21
N GLU A 107 -1.54 -14.62 -3.04
CA GLU A 107 -0.17 -14.10 -2.87
C GLU A 107 0.06 -13.48 -1.49
N ASN A 108 1.23 -13.76 -0.92
CA ASN A 108 1.60 -13.69 0.50
C ASN A 108 1.69 -12.27 1.13
N ILE A 109 0.98 -11.27 0.62
CA ILE A 109 1.07 -9.87 1.08
C ILE A 109 -0.25 -9.45 1.71
N ASP A 110 -0.23 -9.20 3.03
CA ASP A 110 -1.41 -8.73 3.76
C ASP A 110 -1.68 -7.24 3.48
N ILE A 111 -2.61 -6.96 2.56
CA ILE A 111 -3.04 -5.61 2.21
C ILE A 111 -4.27 -5.12 3.00
N THR A 112 -4.66 -5.80 4.08
CA THR A 112 -5.84 -5.43 4.89
C THR A 112 -5.73 -4.00 5.44
N ILE A 113 -6.88 -3.38 5.76
CA ILE A 113 -6.88 -2.04 6.38
C ILE A 113 -6.25 -2.10 7.78
N GLU A 114 -6.45 -3.21 8.47
CA GLU A 114 -5.90 -3.51 9.78
C GLU A 114 -4.38 -3.57 9.74
N ASN A 115 -3.79 -4.32 8.79
CA ASN A 115 -2.34 -4.42 8.66
C ASN A 115 -1.70 -3.07 8.31
N VAL A 116 -2.25 -2.36 7.31
CA VAL A 116 -1.73 -1.04 6.92
C VAL A 116 -1.83 -0.04 8.09
N THR A 117 -2.93 -0.04 8.83
CA THR A 117 -3.10 0.81 10.02
C THR A 117 -2.04 0.48 11.08
N LYS A 118 -1.85 -0.80 11.39
CA LYS A 118 -0.84 -1.27 12.35
C LYS A 118 0.58 -0.86 11.94
N LEU A 119 0.95 -1.04 10.68
CA LEU A 119 2.28 -0.67 10.17
C LEU A 119 2.50 0.85 10.20
N THR A 120 1.47 1.61 9.82
CA THR A 120 1.51 3.08 9.85
C THR A 120 1.65 3.61 11.27
N SER A 121 0.91 3.06 12.25
CA SER A 121 1.00 3.48 13.65
C SER A 121 2.38 3.24 14.28
N LYS A 122 3.13 2.23 13.82
CA LYS A 122 4.53 2.02 14.27
C LYS A 122 5.47 3.14 13.84
N LEU A 123 5.15 3.84 12.74
CA LEU A 123 5.94 4.98 12.27
C LEU A 123 5.62 6.27 13.03
N LEU A 124 4.41 6.40 13.59
CA LEU A 124 4.00 7.57 14.40
C LEU A 124 4.65 7.63 15.78
N HIS A 125 5.11 6.50 16.31
CA HIS A 125 5.67 6.37 17.67
C HIS A 125 7.18 6.11 17.66
N LYS A 126 7.84 6.33 16.53
CA LYS A 126 9.28 6.07 16.33
C LYS A 126 10.12 7.31 16.64
#